data_AF-A0A382S4H9-F1
#
_entry.id   AF-A0A382S4H9-F1
#
_cell.length_a   1.000
_cell.length_b   1.000
_cell.length_c   1.000
_cell.angle_alpha   90.00
_cell.angle_beta   90.00
_cell.angle_gamma   90.00
#
_symmetry.space_group_name_H-M   'P 1'
#
loop_
_entity.id
_entity.type
_entity.pdbx_description
1 polymer ?
#
loop_
_entity_poly.entity_id
_entity_poly.type
_entity_poly.pdbx_seq_one_letter_code
_entity_poly.pdbx_strand_id
1 'polypeptide(L)'
;MDIALWILQGFLAVIFLIAGAIKVINSKDELKALGGEKMNWVDSISAISVKLIGTLEVLAAIGLILPQLTGILPWLVPLAAFGLVLTMIGAMKLHLRRGDGLNPLVMNVILLLMAAFTTYGRFDLIPV
;
A
#
# COMPACT_ATOMS: atom_id res chain seq x y z
N MET A 1 10.23 -15.57 -13.35
CA MET A 1 10.09 -14.52 -12.33
C MET A 1 9.17 -13.39 -12.81
N ASP A 2 9.28 -12.97 -14.06
CA ASP A 2 8.53 -11.80 -14.58
C ASP A 2 7.00 -11.93 -14.48
N ILE A 3 6.41 -13.06 -14.89
CA ILE A 3 4.95 -13.30 -14.77
C ILE A 3 4.49 -13.23 -13.30
N ALA A 4 5.27 -13.80 -12.37
CA ALA A 4 4.93 -13.76 -10.96
C ALA A 4 4.92 -12.32 -10.42
N LEU A 5 5.91 -11.50 -10.82
CA LEU A 5 5.97 -10.08 -10.45
C LEU A 5 4.80 -9.29 -11.03
N TRP A 6 4.38 -9.57 -12.27
CA TRP A 6 3.18 -8.96 -12.85
C TRP A 6 1.91 -9.30 -12.09
N ILE A 7 1.74 -10.56 -11.69
CA ILE A 7 0.59 -11.00 -10.89
C ILE A 7 0.59 -10.27 -9.53
N LEU A 8 1.74 -10.24 -8.84
CA LEU A 8 1.92 -9.55 -7.57
C LEU A 8 1.65 -8.03 -7.68
N GLN A 9 2.18 -7.38 -8.71
CA GLN A 9 1.92 -5.96 -8.98
C GLN A 9 0.46 -5.68 -9.24
N GLY A 10 -0.19 -6.48 -10.09
CA GLY A 10 -1.62 -6.32 -10.40
C GLY A 10 -2.45 -6.46 -9.13
N PHE A 11 -2.17 -7.48 -8.32
CA PHE A 11 -2.84 -7.70 -7.04
C PHE A 11 -2.64 -6.54 -6.06
N LEU A 12 -1.39 -6.13 -5.83
CA LEU A 12 -1.06 -5.00 -4.95
C LEU A 12 -1.70 -3.70 -5.45
N ALA A 13 -1.61 -3.43 -6.76
CA ALA A 13 -2.19 -2.24 -7.36
C ALA A 13 -3.70 -2.17 -7.15
N VAL A 14 -4.44 -3.27 -7.37
CA VAL A 14 -5.89 -3.30 -7.14
C VAL A 14 -6.23 -3.03 -5.68
N ILE A 15 -5.58 -3.74 -4.74
CA ILE A 15 -5.87 -3.58 -3.31
C ILE A 15 -5.56 -2.16 -2.83
N PHE A 16 -4.39 -1.63 -3.18
CA PHE A 16 -3.97 -0.31 -2.72
C PHE A 16 -4.69 0.82 -3.44
N LEU A 17 -5.12 0.63 -4.68
CA LEU A 17 -5.99 1.59 -5.36
C LEU A 17 -7.34 1.70 -4.65
N ILE A 18 -7.97 0.56 -4.33
CA ILE A 18 -9.26 0.54 -3.61
C ILE A 18 -9.10 1.13 -2.20
N ALA A 19 -8.12 0.63 -1.42
CA ALA A 19 -7.89 1.10 -0.06
C ALA A 19 -7.52 2.58 -0.01
N GLY A 20 -6.66 3.03 -0.93
CA GLY A 20 -6.25 4.42 -1.04
C GLY A 20 -7.39 5.33 -1.46
N ALA A 21 -8.17 4.95 -2.48
CA ALA A 21 -9.33 5.71 -2.94
C ALA A 21 -10.37 5.87 -1.82
N ILE A 22 -10.65 4.80 -1.07
CA ILE A 22 -11.56 4.85 0.09
C ILE A 22 -11.06 5.90 1.10
N LYS A 23 -9.76 5.91 1.45
CA LYS A 23 -9.18 6.89 2.38
C LYS A 23 -9.21 8.33 1.82
N VAL A 24 -8.95 8.51 0.53
CA VAL A 24 -8.90 9.83 -0.12
C VAL A 24 -10.29 10.45 -0.29
N ILE A 25 -11.30 9.64 -0.61
CA ILE A 25 -12.65 10.14 -0.88
C ILE A 25 -13.43 10.38 0.41
N ASN A 26 -13.37 9.44 1.36
CA ASN A 26 -14.22 9.45 2.55
C ASN A 26 -13.60 10.26 3.71
N SER A 27 -14.45 10.92 4.48
CA SER A 27 -14.12 11.53 5.78
C SER A 27 -13.82 10.47 6.85
N LYS A 28 -13.26 10.89 8.00
CA LYS A 28 -12.97 9.97 9.11
C LYS A 28 -14.24 9.28 9.64
N ASP A 29 -15.36 9.99 9.68
CA ASP A 29 -16.62 9.44 10.18
C ASP A 29 -17.24 8.46 9.20
N GLU A 30 -17.19 8.74 7.89
CA GLU A 30 -17.59 7.78 6.85
C GLU A 30 -16.71 6.53 6.84
N LEU A 31 -15.39 6.67 7.03
CA LEU A 31 -14.48 5.52 7.13
C LEU A 31 -14.84 4.60 8.30
N LYS A 32 -15.20 5.18 9.45
CA LYS A 32 -15.69 4.40 10.60
C LYS A 32 -17.03 3.74 10.31
N ALA A 33 -17.95 4.44 9.67
CA ALA A 33 -19.24 3.86 9.29
C ALA A 33 -19.09 2.68 8.32
N LEU A 34 -18.16 2.78 7.36
CA LEU A 34 -17.89 1.73 6.37
C LEU A 34 -17.11 0.54 6.94
N GLY A 35 -16.11 0.80 7.77
CA GLY A 35 -15.15 -0.22 8.24
C GLY A 35 -15.39 -0.73 9.66
N GLY A 36 -16.33 -0.13 10.40
CA GLY A 36 -16.58 -0.42 11.81
C GLY A 36 -15.30 -0.36 12.63
N GLU A 37 -15.14 -1.35 13.52
CA GLU A 37 -13.99 -1.43 14.43
C GLU A 37 -12.64 -1.48 13.70
N LYS A 38 -12.59 -2.02 12.47
CA LYS A 38 -11.36 -2.10 11.67
C LYS A 38 -10.82 -0.73 11.26
N MET A 39 -11.66 0.31 11.29
CA MET A 39 -11.29 1.68 10.95
C MET A 39 -11.10 2.59 12.18
N ASN A 40 -11.16 2.07 13.40
CA ASN A 40 -10.93 2.87 14.62
C ASN A 40 -9.53 3.53 14.67
N TRP A 41 -8.58 3.07 13.86
CA TRP A 41 -7.25 3.68 13.66
C TRP A 41 -7.29 5.10 13.10
N VAL A 42 -8.33 5.46 12.36
CA VAL A 42 -8.43 6.81 11.80
C VAL A 42 -8.53 7.87 12.90
N ASP A 43 -9.11 7.54 14.07
CA ASP A 43 -9.24 8.47 15.19
C ASP A 43 -7.91 8.75 15.90
N SER A 44 -6.96 7.82 15.83
CA SER A 44 -5.62 8.00 16.42
C SER A 44 -4.68 8.89 15.61
N ILE A 45 -5.07 9.34 14.41
CA ILE A 45 -4.27 10.25 13.58
C ILE A 45 -5.13 11.39 13.01
N SER A 46 -4.47 12.43 12.49
CA SER A 46 -5.16 13.56 11.87
C SER A 46 -5.87 13.16 10.56
N ALA A 47 -6.94 13.88 10.20
CA ALA A 47 -7.62 13.65 8.91
C ALA A 47 -6.66 13.87 7.72
N ILE A 48 -5.75 14.84 7.82
CA ILE A 48 -4.72 15.10 6.82
C ILE A 48 -3.82 13.87 6.66
N SER A 49 -3.38 13.25 7.77
CA SER A 49 -2.56 12.04 7.72
C SER A 49 -3.27 10.88 7.04
N VAL A 50 -4.57 10.68 7.31
CA VAL A 50 -5.38 9.65 6.61
C VAL A 50 -5.41 9.90 5.10
N LYS A 51 -5.66 11.15 4.69
CA LYS A 51 -5.67 11.54 3.27
C LYS A 51 -4.30 11.34 2.61
N LEU A 52 -3.22 11.73 3.28
CA LEU A 52 -1.86 11.53 2.79
C LEU A 52 -1.53 10.05 2.59
N ILE A 53 -1.87 9.19 3.56
CA ILE A 53 -1.70 7.73 3.42
C ILE A 53 -2.49 7.24 2.20
N GLY A 54 -3.76 7.62 2.08
CA GLY A 54 -4.59 7.21 0.94
C GLY A 54 -4.02 7.67 -0.40
N THR A 55 -3.54 8.90 -0.50
CA THR A 55 -2.91 9.43 -1.72
C THR A 55 -1.65 8.66 -2.07
N LEU A 56 -0.80 8.35 -1.08
CA LEU A 56 0.42 7.55 -1.31
C LEU A 56 0.09 6.13 -1.80
N GLU A 57 -0.96 5.50 -1.28
CA GLU A 57 -1.41 4.18 -1.73
C GLU A 57 -1.92 4.21 -3.17
N VAL A 58 -2.71 5.23 -3.54
CA VAL A 58 -3.17 5.41 -4.93
C VAL A 58 -2.00 5.65 -5.88
N LEU A 59 -1.07 6.55 -5.51
CA LEU A 59 0.11 6.83 -6.32
C LEU A 59 0.99 5.58 -6.48
N ALA A 60 1.16 4.79 -5.42
CA ALA A 60 1.90 3.54 -5.50
C ALA A 60 1.20 2.52 -6.42
N ALA A 61 -0.13 2.36 -6.31
CA ALA A 61 -0.88 1.47 -7.20
C ALA A 61 -0.72 1.86 -8.68
N ILE A 62 -0.79 3.16 -8.98
CA ILE A 62 -0.55 3.69 -10.33
C ILE A 62 0.90 3.42 -10.75
N GLY A 63 1.87 3.72 -9.89
CA GLY A 63 3.30 3.56 -10.13
C GLY A 63 3.76 2.10 -10.28
N LEU A 64 3.03 1.14 -9.73
CA LEU A 64 3.30 -0.30 -9.91
C LEU A 64 3.00 -0.81 -11.31
N ILE A 65 2.10 -0.13 -12.04
CA ILE A 65 1.53 -0.63 -13.30
C ILE A 65 1.87 0.28 -14.48
N LEU A 66 1.55 1.57 -14.40
CA LEU A 66 1.66 2.48 -15.57
C LEU A 66 3.08 2.63 -16.12
N PRO A 67 4.15 2.81 -15.32
CA PRO A 67 5.49 3.00 -15.86
C PRO A 67 5.95 1.80 -16.70
N GLN A 68 5.60 0.58 -16.28
CA GLN A 68 6.00 -0.63 -16.99
C GLN A 68 5.11 -0.92 -18.20
N LEU A 69 3.81 -0.64 -18.12
CA LEU A 69 2.90 -0.78 -19.27
C LEU A 69 3.18 0.23 -20.38
N THR A 70 3.58 1.45 -20.02
CA THR A 70 3.86 2.53 -20.99
C THR A 70 5.31 2.55 -21.45
N GLY A 71 6.20 1.85 -20.75
CA GLY A 71 7.65 1.90 -20.98
C GLY A 71 8.32 3.20 -20.51
N ILE A 72 7.59 4.11 -19.85
CA ILE A 72 8.09 5.40 -19.39
C ILE A 72 8.59 5.27 -17.96
N LEU A 73 9.89 5.52 -17.74
CA LEU A 73 10.55 5.43 -16.44
C LEU A 73 10.23 4.13 -15.65
N PRO A 74 10.49 2.92 -16.19
CA PRO A 74 10.15 1.66 -15.51
C PRO A 74 10.77 1.48 -14.11
N TRP A 75 11.86 2.21 -13.81
CA TRP A 75 12.49 2.23 -12.48
C TRP A 75 11.59 2.83 -11.38
N LEU A 76 10.49 3.51 -11.73
CA LEU A 76 9.49 3.97 -10.76
C LEU A 76 8.71 2.81 -10.13
N VAL A 77 8.65 1.66 -10.78
CA VAL A 77 7.93 0.48 -10.31
C VAL A 77 8.50 -0.05 -8.99
N PRO A 78 9.80 -0.40 -8.88
CA PRO A 78 10.34 -0.84 -7.60
C PRO A 78 10.31 0.27 -6.54
N LEU A 79 10.37 1.55 -6.93
CA LEU A 79 10.20 2.66 -5.99
C LEU A 79 8.77 2.74 -5.42
N ALA A 80 7.76 2.53 -6.25
CA ALA A 80 6.36 2.45 -5.82
C ALA A 80 6.13 1.26 -4.87
N ALA A 81 6.67 0.09 -5.21
CA ALA A 81 6.64 -1.09 -4.36
C ALA A 81 7.32 -0.83 -3.00
N PHE A 82 8.46 -0.14 -3.00
CA PHE A 82 9.15 0.25 -1.77
C PHE A 82 8.33 1.24 -0.93
N GLY A 83 7.63 2.18 -1.56
CA GLY A 83 6.68 3.07 -0.86
C GLY A 83 5.58 2.30 -0.12
N LEU A 84 5.09 1.19 -0.69
CA LEU A 84 4.13 0.31 -0.01
C LEU A 84 4.77 -0.40 1.18
N VAL A 85 6.02 -0.85 1.08
CA VAL A 85 6.77 -1.43 2.23
C VAL A 85 6.81 -0.44 3.38
N LEU A 86 7.16 0.82 3.12
CA LEU A 86 7.20 1.87 4.15
C LEU A 86 5.82 2.14 4.76
N THR A 87 4.78 2.15 3.93
CA THR A 87 3.38 2.31 4.38
C THR A 87 2.97 1.16 5.30
N MET A 88 3.30 -0.09 4.96
CA MET A 88 3.00 -1.25 5.81
C MET A 88 3.76 -1.22 7.13
N ILE A 89 5.02 -0.80 7.14
CA ILE A 89 5.78 -0.61 8.39
C ILE A 89 5.11 0.45 9.27
N GLY A 90 4.66 1.56 8.69
CA GLY A 90 3.91 2.60 9.39
C GLY A 90 2.61 2.07 9.99
N ALA A 91 1.84 1.32 9.21
CA ALA A 91 0.59 0.70 9.65
C ALA A 91 0.81 -0.31 10.80
N MET A 92 1.84 -1.16 10.70
CA MET A 92 2.21 -2.09 11.78
C MET A 92 2.56 -1.36 13.07
N LYS A 93 3.37 -0.30 13.00
CA LYS A 93 3.71 0.54 14.17
C LYS A 93 2.47 1.15 14.81
N LEU A 94 1.50 1.57 14.00
CA LEU A 94 0.23 2.12 14.50
C LEU A 94 -0.59 1.06 15.25
N HIS A 95 -0.78 -0.12 14.66
CA HIS A 95 -1.52 -1.21 15.31
C HIS A 95 -0.85 -1.71 16.59
N LEU A 96 0.49 -1.81 16.61
CA LEU A 96 1.23 -2.16 17.83
C LEU A 96 1.05 -1.13 18.94
N ARG A 97 1.09 0.17 18.61
CA ARG A 97 0.88 1.25 19.60
C ARG A 97 -0.54 1.28 20.17
N ARG A 98 -1.53 0.89 19.37
CA ARG A 98 -2.94 0.84 19.78
C ARG A 98 -3.32 -0.45 20.51
N GLY A 99 -2.50 -1.49 20.39
CA GLY A 99 -2.82 -2.80 20.96
C GLY A 99 -3.97 -3.51 20.22
N ASP A 100 -4.13 -3.28 18.92
CA ASP A 100 -5.23 -3.86 18.10
C ASP A 100 -5.11 -5.41 17.90
N GLY A 101 -4.19 -6.07 18.59
CA GLY A 101 -3.94 -7.51 18.51
C GLY A 101 -3.16 -7.95 17.26
N LEU A 102 -3.05 -9.27 17.06
CA LEU A 102 -2.21 -9.87 16.02
C LEU A 102 -2.85 -9.88 14.62
N ASN A 103 -4.18 -9.88 14.53
CA ASN A 103 -4.90 -10.00 13.25
C ASN A 103 -4.52 -8.92 12.22
N PRO A 104 -4.55 -7.61 12.52
CA PRO A 104 -4.16 -6.59 11.54
C PRO A 104 -2.66 -6.65 11.19
N LEU A 105 -1.82 -7.14 12.11
CA LEU A 105 -0.38 -7.31 11.87
C LEU A 105 -0.12 -8.39 10.82
N VAL A 106 -0.84 -9.51 10.86
CA VAL A 106 -0.67 -10.60 9.89
C VAL A 106 -0.92 -10.11 8.46
N MET A 107 -2.01 -9.38 8.24
CA MET A 107 -2.32 -8.83 6.90
C MET A 107 -1.23 -7.86 6.43
N ASN A 108 -0.79 -6.95 7.30
CA ASN A 108 0.28 -6.01 6.96
C ASN A 108 1.60 -6.72 6.64
N VAL A 109 1.95 -7.78 7.36
CA VAL A 109 3.16 -8.58 7.07
C VAL A 109 3.05 -9.25 5.71
N ILE A 110 1.90 -9.84 5.36
CA ILE A 110 1.71 -10.47 4.04
C ILE A 110 1.89 -9.43 2.93
N LEU A 111 1.20 -8.28 3.02
CA LEU A 111 1.29 -7.22 2.02
C LEU A 111 2.70 -6.63 1.95
N LEU A 112 3.38 -6.48 3.09
CA LEU A 112 4.76 -6.02 3.17
C LEU A 112 5.71 -6.97 2.44
N LEU A 113 5.59 -8.28 2.68
CA LEU A 113 6.44 -9.29 2.04
C LEU A 113 6.20 -9.32 0.53
N MET A 114 4.95 -9.20 0.07
CA MET A 114 4.61 -9.10 -1.35
C MET A 114 5.22 -7.84 -1.99
N ALA A 115 5.13 -6.69 -1.31
CA ALA A 115 5.71 -5.44 -1.79
C ALA A 115 7.26 -5.47 -1.78
N ALA A 116 7.88 -6.05 -0.75
CA ALA A 116 9.33 -6.19 -0.65
C ALA A 116 9.88 -7.13 -1.74
N PHE A 117 9.20 -8.26 -1.97
CA PHE A 117 9.55 -9.17 -3.06
C PHE A 117 9.38 -8.51 -4.44
N THR A 118 8.33 -7.71 -4.62
CA THR A 118 8.11 -6.95 -5.87
C THR A 118 9.20 -5.89 -6.06
N THR A 119 9.60 -5.21 -4.99
CA THR A 119 10.70 -4.22 -5.00
C THR A 119 11.99 -4.87 -5.46
N TYR A 120 12.39 -5.95 -4.79
CA TYR A 120 13.62 -6.70 -5.08
C TYR A 120 13.60 -7.27 -6.51
N GLY A 121 12.54 -8.00 -6.86
CA GLY A 121 12.44 -8.65 -8.17
C GLY A 121 12.36 -7.68 -9.35
N ARG A 122 11.86 -6.45 -9.14
CA ARG A 122 11.86 -5.41 -10.19
C ARG A 122 13.17 -4.63 -10.26
N PHE A 123 13.87 -4.43 -9.13
CA PHE A 123 15.23 -3.90 -9.16
C PHE A 123 16.20 -4.83 -9.90
N ASP A 124 16.14 -6.13 -9.63
CA ASP A 124 17.00 -7.13 -10.26
C ASP A 124 16.78 -7.28 -11.78
N LEU A 125 15.62 -6.86 -12.28
CA LEU A 125 15.25 -6.93 -13.70
C LEU A 125 15.51 -5.63 -14.46
N ILE A 126 15.97 -4.56 -13.79
CA ILE A 126 16.44 -3.36 -14.49
C ILE A 126 17.88 -3.67 -14.95
N PRO A 127 18.14 -3.78 -16.27
CA PRO A 127 19.52 -3.88 -16.74
C PRO A 127 20.26 -2.60 -16.33
N VAL A 128 21.36 -2.76 -15.58
CA VAL A 128 22.29 -1.68 -15.22
C VAL A 128 23.14 -1.32 -16.43
#